data_AF-A0A1X3CKE7-F1
#
_entry.id   AF-A0A1X3CKE7-F1
#
_cell.length_a   1.000
_cell.length_b   1.000
_cell.length_c   1.000
_cell.angle_alpha   90.00
_cell.angle_beta   90.00
_cell.angle_gamma   90.00
#
_symmetry.space_group_name_H-M   'P 1'
#
loop_
_entity.id
_entity.type
_entity.pdbx_description
1 polymer ?
#
loop_
_entity_poly.entity_id
_entity_poly.type
_entity_poly.pdbx_seq_one_letter_code
_entity_poly.pdbx_strand_id
1 'polypeptide(L)'
;MKKGLLLTLLLTSTAAFANTDARIAALESRITYLEKRLELLEKQNKQSIVIEHRKTRNPVYVCSISVFGKTYEATDYNEGLARIASRKACTKEQDGFFCRDDSVSCKKFN
;
A
#
# COMPACT_ATOMS: atom_id res chain seq x y z
N MET A 1 0.03 -19.99 76.39
CA MET A 1 0.77 -19.47 75.22
C MET A 1 0.04 -19.89 73.93
N LYS A 2 -1.05 -19.22 73.54
CA LYS A 2 -1.79 -19.55 72.29
C LYS A 2 -2.10 -18.31 71.41
N LYS A 3 -1.80 -17.11 71.90
CA LYS A 3 -2.06 -15.84 71.18
C LYS A 3 -0.97 -15.50 70.14
N GLY A 4 0.24 -16.03 70.29
CA GLY A 4 1.37 -15.76 69.37
C GLY A 4 1.33 -16.54 68.05
N LEU A 5 0.67 -17.70 68.02
CA LEU A 5 0.62 -18.56 66.82
C LEU A 5 -0.40 -18.07 65.78
N LEU A 6 -1.43 -17.34 66.21
CA LEU A 6 -2.44 -16.77 65.31
C LEU A 6 -1.91 -15.52 64.58
N LEU A 7 -1.04 -14.72 65.21
CA LEU A 7 -0.50 -13.52 64.56
C LEU A 7 0.48 -13.85 63.43
N THR A 8 1.28 -14.90 63.55
CA THR A 8 2.29 -15.24 62.53
C THR A 8 1.69 -15.81 61.24
N LEU A 9 0.49 -16.40 61.29
CA LEU A 9 -0.20 -16.92 60.10
C LEU A 9 -0.90 -15.82 59.27
N LEU A 10 -1.20 -14.68 59.88
CA LEU A 10 -1.80 -13.51 59.22
C LEU A 10 -0.78 -12.67 58.44
N LEU A 11 0.51 -12.71 58.80
CA LEU A 11 1.53 -11.94 58.08
C LEU A 11 2.03 -12.66 56.81
N THR A 12 2.06 -14.00 56.77
CA THR A 12 2.54 -14.74 55.59
C THR A 12 1.54 -14.74 54.43
N SER A 13 0.24 -14.63 54.71
CA SER A 13 -0.78 -14.47 53.68
C SER A 13 -0.64 -13.13 52.97
N THR A 14 -0.42 -12.03 53.70
CA THR A 14 -0.32 -10.68 53.11
C THR A 14 0.84 -10.54 52.12
N ALA A 15 1.98 -11.18 52.35
CA ALA A 15 3.11 -11.14 51.43
C ALA A 15 2.85 -11.93 50.14
N ALA A 16 2.14 -13.06 50.22
CA ALA A 16 1.72 -13.83 49.04
C ALA A 16 0.66 -13.07 48.23
N PHE A 17 -0.32 -12.46 48.91
CA PHE A 17 -1.35 -11.62 48.27
C PHE A 17 -0.76 -10.35 47.64
N ALA A 18 0.19 -9.67 48.30
CA ALA A 18 0.87 -8.51 47.75
C ALA A 18 1.69 -8.86 46.49
N ASN A 19 2.31 -10.05 46.44
CA ASN A 19 3.02 -10.53 45.26
C ASN A 19 2.05 -10.85 44.11
N THR A 20 0.90 -11.47 44.41
CA THR A 20 -0.13 -11.69 43.40
C THR A 20 -0.74 -10.38 42.91
N ASP A 21 -0.99 -9.41 43.79
CA ASP A 21 -1.53 -8.09 43.42
C ASP A 21 -0.54 -7.29 42.57
N ALA A 22 0.74 -7.29 42.94
CA ALA A 22 1.79 -6.67 42.14
C ALA A 22 1.91 -7.32 40.75
N ARG A 23 1.80 -8.65 40.67
CA ARG A 23 1.81 -9.38 39.40
C ARG A 23 0.57 -9.12 38.56
N ILE A 24 -0.61 -9.02 39.18
CA ILE A 24 -1.87 -8.69 38.52
C ILE A 24 -1.80 -7.27 37.94
N ALA A 25 -1.38 -6.28 38.73
CA ALA A 25 -1.20 -4.90 38.27
C ALA A 25 -0.19 -4.79 37.11
N ALA A 26 0.91 -5.56 37.16
CA ALA A 26 1.87 -5.64 36.06
C ALA A 26 1.26 -6.24 34.79
N LEU A 27 0.39 -7.25 34.92
CA LEU A 27 -0.30 -7.85 33.77
C LEU A 27 -1.35 -6.89 33.19
N GLU A 28 -2.13 -6.22 34.02
CA GLU A 28 -3.12 -5.21 33.59
C GLU A 28 -2.47 -4.04 32.86
N SER A 29 -1.35 -3.52 33.36
CA SER A 29 -0.59 -2.47 32.67
C SER A 29 -0.04 -2.95 31.30
N ARG A 30 0.35 -4.22 31.20
CA ARG A 30 0.81 -4.80 29.93
C ARG A 30 -0.33 -4.99 28.94
N ILE A 31 -1.51 -5.43 29.40
CA ILE A 31 -2.71 -5.58 28.56
C ILE A 31 -3.09 -4.22 27.97
N THR A 32 -3.23 -3.19 28.82
CA THR A 32 -3.60 -1.84 28.36
C THR A 32 -2.57 -1.24 27.39
N TYR A 33 -1.28 -1.50 27.59
CA TYR A 33 -0.24 -1.10 26.64
C TYR A 33 -0.37 -1.81 25.29
N LEU A 34 -0.63 -3.12 25.31
CA LEU A 34 -0.80 -3.91 24.09
C LEU A 34 -2.05 -3.51 23.31
N GLU A 35 -3.16 -3.25 23.99
CA GLU A 35 -4.40 -2.77 23.38
C GLU A 35 -4.19 -1.43 22.67
N LYS A 36 -3.55 -0.47 23.34
CA LYS A 36 -3.20 0.83 22.72
C LYS A 36 -2.30 0.66 21.51
N ARG A 37 -1.32 -0.24 21.58
CA ARG A 37 -0.42 -0.50 20.45
C ARG A 37 -1.15 -1.15 19.28
N LEU A 38 -2.08 -2.06 19.54
CA LEU A 38 -2.95 -2.64 18.50
C LEU A 38 -3.82 -1.58 17.84
N GLU A 39 -4.47 -0.72 18.62
CA GLU A 39 -5.30 0.37 18.08
C GLU A 39 -4.49 1.31 17.16
N LEU A 40 -3.27 1.65 17.56
CA LEU A 40 -2.36 2.46 16.74
C LEU A 40 -1.94 1.73 15.45
N LEU A 41 -1.59 0.45 15.55
CA LEU A 41 -1.21 -0.37 14.39
C LEU A 41 -2.39 -0.56 13.43
N GLU A 42 -3.61 -0.75 13.92
CA GLU A 42 -4.81 -0.84 13.10
C GLU A 42 -5.12 0.50 12.42
N LYS A 43 -4.95 1.64 13.10
CA LYS A 43 -5.07 2.97 12.49
C LYS A 43 -4.02 3.20 11.41
N GLN A 44 -2.76 2.82 11.67
CA GLN A 44 -1.68 2.90 10.67
C GLN A 44 -1.96 2.01 9.47
N ASN A 45 -2.41 0.78 9.68
CA ASN A 45 -2.75 -0.17 8.62
C ASN A 45 -3.95 0.34 7.78
N LYS A 46 -5.00 0.86 8.43
CA LYS A 46 -6.11 1.53 7.72
C LYS A 46 -5.64 2.73 6.91
N GLN A 47 -4.69 3.53 7.40
CA GLN A 47 -4.14 4.67 6.67
C GLN A 47 -3.23 4.24 5.51
N SER A 48 -2.48 3.14 5.63
CA SER A 48 -1.65 2.61 4.54
C SER A 48 -2.45 1.97 3.39
N ILE A 49 -3.72 1.58 3.62
CA ILE A 49 -4.58 0.94 2.60
C ILE A 49 -5.52 1.93 1.87
N VAL A 50 -5.58 3.20 2.27
CA VAL A 50 -6.40 4.21 1.54
C VAL A 50 -5.71 4.72 0.26
N ILE A 51 -4.48 4.28 -0.03
CA ILE A 51 -3.74 4.59 -1.26
C ILE A 51 -3.68 3.39 -2.21
N GLU A 52 -4.58 2.40 -2.15
CA GLU A 52 -4.53 1.28 -3.11
C GLU A 52 -5.83 1.02 -3.89
N HIS A 53 -6.94 1.70 -3.58
CA HIS A 53 -8.23 1.41 -4.19
C HIS A 53 -8.95 2.61 -4.85
N ARG A 54 -8.23 3.67 -5.20
CA ARG A 54 -8.61 4.37 -6.43
C ARG A 54 -8.09 3.51 -7.57
N LYS A 55 -8.99 2.80 -8.26
CA LYS A 55 -8.77 2.37 -9.64
C LYS A 55 -8.57 3.63 -10.50
N THR A 56 -7.46 4.34 -10.32
CA THR A 56 -6.91 5.21 -11.37
C THR A 56 -6.56 4.24 -12.47
N ARG A 57 -7.52 4.01 -13.37
CA ARG A 57 -7.21 3.33 -14.61
C ARG A 57 -6.10 4.17 -15.24
N ASN A 58 -4.92 3.57 -15.36
CA ASN A 58 -3.81 4.25 -16.00
C ASN A 58 -4.25 4.54 -17.42
N PRO A 59 -4.20 5.81 -17.86
CA PRO A 59 -4.66 6.13 -19.19
C PRO A 59 -3.84 5.37 -20.21
N VAL A 60 -4.52 4.70 -21.14
CA VAL A 60 -3.90 4.00 -22.25
C VAL A 60 -3.93 4.94 -23.46
N TYR A 61 -2.78 5.14 -24.09
CA TYR A 61 -2.63 5.94 -25.29
C TYR A 61 -2.50 5.02 -26.48
N VAL A 62 -3.38 5.20 -27.46
CA VAL A 62 -3.30 4.53 -28.76
C VAL A 62 -2.90 5.58 -29.79
N CYS A 63 -1.69 5.47 -30.31
CA CYS A 63 -1.16 6.37 -31.31
C CYS A 63 -1.07 5.67 -32.67
N SER A 64 -1.45 6.36 -33.73
CA SER A 64 -1.40 5.83 -35.08
C SER A 64 -0.89 6.85 -36.10
N ILE A 65 -0.27 6.32 -37.15
CA ILE A 65 0.16 7.07 -38.33
C ILE A 65 -0.29 6.33 -39.59
N SER A 66 -0.92 7.05 -40.52
CA SER A 66 -1.45 6.49 -41.75
C SER A 66 -0.76 7.08 -42.97
N VAL A 67 -0.13 6.22 -43.78
CA VAL A 67 0.60 6.61 -44.99
C VAL A 67 0.32 5.58 -46.09
N PHE A 68 0.07 6.06 -47.31
CA PHE A 68 -0.21 5.21 -48.48
C PHE A 68 -1.29 4.13 -48.26
N GLY A 69 -2.33 4.45 -47.50
CA GLY A 69 -3.42 3.51 -47.19
C GLY A 69 -3.08 2.44 -46.14
N LYS A 70 -1.86 2.44 -45.58
CA LYS A 70 -1.48 1.62 -44.41
C LYS A 70 -1.57 2.43 -43.14
N THR A 71 -1.94 1.78 -42.04
CA THR A 71 -1.97 2.40 -40.70
C THR A 71 -1.07 1.62 -39.76
N TYR A 72 -0.18 2.34 -39.09
CA TYR A 72 0.75 1.81 -38.10
C TYR A 72 0.30 2.31 -36.73
N GLU A 73 -0.13 1.39 -35.87
CA GLU A 73 -0.67 1.69 -34.54
C GLU A 73 0.25 1.13 -33.45
N ALA A 74 0.37 1.87 -32.35
CA ALA A 74 1.03 1.41 -31.15
C ALA A 74 0.31 1.94 -29.90
N THR A 75 0.39 1.14 -28.83
CA THR A 75 -0.32 1.39 -27.57
C THR A 75 0.65 1.36 -26.41
N ASP A 76 0.53 2.34 -25.51
CA ASP A 76 1.34 2.43 -24.29
C ASP A 76 0.61 3.22 -23.19
N TYR A 77 1.04 3.11 -21.94
CA TYR A 77 0.58 3.96 -20.84
C TYR A 77 1.26 5.34 -20.85
N ASN A 78 2.28 5.52 -21.68
CA ASN A 78 2.96 6.78 -21.93
C ASN A 78 2.75 7.20 -23.40
N GLU A 79 2.15 8.37 -23.62
CA GLU A 79 1.89 8.89 -24.96
C GLU A 79 3.15 8.96 -25.84
N GLY A 80 4.27 9.43 -25.27
CA GLY A 80 5.53 9.56 -26.00
C GLY A 80 6.07 8.21 -26.49
N LEU A 81 5.95 7.17 -25.68
CA LEU A 81 6.34 5.80 -26.08
C LEU A 81 5.44 5.28 -27.19
N ALA A 82 4.13 5.48 -27.09
CA ALA A 82 3.17 5.10 -28.13
C ALA A 82 3.43 5.85 -29.46
N ARG A 83 3.77 7.15 -29.42
CA ARG A 83 4.17 7.94 -30.60
C ARG A 83 5.44 7.39 -31.24
N ILE A 84 6.48 7.16 -30.45
CA ILE A 84 7.76 6.64 -30.95
C ILE A 84 7.57 5.24 -31.57
N ALA A 85 6.76 4.39 -30.94
CA ALA A 85 6.51 3.03 -31.41
C ALA A 85 5.73 3.01 -32.75
N SER A 86 4.66 3.80 -32.86
CA SER A 86 3.88 3.90 -34.11
C SER A 86 4.72 4.48 -35.25
N ARG A 87 5.53 5.51 -34.97
CA ARG A 87 6.48 6.07 -35.94
C ARG A 87 7.55 5.06 -36.36
N LYS A 88 8.14 4.34 -35.40
CA LYS A 88 9.15 3.30 -35.66
C LYS A 88 8.58 2.20 -36.57
N ALA A 89 7.34 1.79 -36.34
CA ALA A 89 6.64 0.82 -37.17
C ALA A 89 6.46 1.36 -38.61
N CYS A 90 6.07 2.62 -38.77
CA CYS A 90 5.99 3.28 -40.07
C CYS A 90 7.36 3.32 -40.80
N THR A 91 8.40 3.80 -40.13
CA THR A 91 9.76 3.94 -40.72
C THR A 91 10.43 2.61 -41.06
N LYS A 92 9.88 1.50 -40.56
CA LYS A 92 10.37 0.15 -40.90
C LYS A 92 9.96 -0.26 -42.31
N GLU A 93 8.85 0.26 -42.81
CA GLU A 93 8.28 -0.09 -44.12
C GLU A 93 8.31 1.06 -45.11
N GLN A 94 8.30 2.31 -44.62
CA GLN A 94 8.17 3.52 -45.41
C GLN A 94 9.36 4.44 -45.16
N ASP A 95 9.60 5.36 -46.10
CA ASP A 95 10.63 6.38 -45.92
C ASP A 95 10.30 7.30 -44.73
N GLY A 96 11.33 7.69 -43.98
CA GLY A 96 11.21 8.54 -42.80
C GLY A 96 10.54 9.88 -43.07
N PHE A 97 10.60 10.37 -44.31
CA PHE A 97 9.91 11.59 -44.74
C PHE A 97 8.39 11.52 -44.59
N PHE A 98 7.78 10.35 -44.78
CA PHE A 98 6.33 10.16 -44.63
C PHE A 98 5.93 9.85 -43.18
N CYS A 99 6.88 9.38 -42.37
CA CYS A 99 6.65 8.97 -41.00
C CYS A 99 7.01 10.07 -40.00
N ARG A 100 6.49 11.28 -40.22
CA ARG A 100 6.82 12.43 -39.36
C ARG A 100 6.04 12.40 -38.05
N ASP A 101 6.60 13.07 -37.04
CA ASP A 101 5.98 13.12 -35.71
C ASP A 101 4.64 13.84 -35.68
N ASP A 102 4.46 14.86 -36.52
CA ASP A 102 3.23 15.63 -36.63
C ASP A 102 2.11 14.88 -37.36
N SER A 103 2.44 13.82 -38.09
CA SER A 103 1.47 12.91 -38.72
C SER A 103 0.94 11.84 -37.76
N VAL A 104 1.44 11.78 -36.52
CA VAL A 104 0.98 10.83 -35.49
C VAL A 104 -0.21 11.39 -34.73
N SER A 105 -1.34 10.66 -34.76
CA SER A 105 -2.56 10.96 -34.02
C SER A 105 -2.68 10.03 -32.80
N CYS A 106 -2.89 10.59 -31.61
CA CYS A 106 -3.03 9.81 -30.37
C CYS A 106 -4.41 9.98 -29.74
N LYS A 107 -4.98 8.87 -29.25
CA LYS A 107 -6.22 8.83 -28.48
C LYS A 107 -5.94 8.29 -27.08
N LYS A 108 -6.47 8.98 -26.07
CA LYS A 108 -6.36 8.61 -24.67
C LYS A 108 -7.63 7.88 -24.22
N PHE A 109 -7.46 6.74 -23.56
CA PHE A 109 -8.52 5.91 -23.00
C PHE A 109 -8.33 5.78 -21.49
N ASN A 110 -9.42 5.89 -20.72
CA ASN A 110 -9.41 5.73 -19.27
C ASN A 110 -10.04 4.40 -18.86
#